data_AF-A0A258BLY0-F1
#
_entry.id   AF-A0A258BLY0-F1
#
_cell.length_a   1.000
_cell.length_b   1.000
_cell.length_c   1.000
_cell.angle_alpha   90.00
_cell.angle_beta   90.00
_cell.angle_gamma   90.00
#
_symmetry.space_group_name_H-M   'P 1'
#
loop_
_entity.id
_entity.type
_entity.pdbx_description
1 polymer ?
#
loop_
_entity_poly.entity_id
_entity_poly.type
_entity_poly.pdbx_seq_one_letter_code
_entity_poly.pdbx_strand_id
1 'polypeptide(L)'
;MSRELIFLPFILLLSCAAGPVPTPPEAIKIDLHCVEDRAAFMAMSYWEFDQSPEGVRSVLDKPGCRHAGADLIRDYHAALRAKGEPVTHVFPEGEMVFSDNGEVTMLYWHEGQARAMDGENKYATELFRLSIEPAAKSYAGWNEYVRASIAFLEGDLDTLKAEREALSSKVGPGYGDLNLGVVDGLIACFGRSYKEAYGAPECNRRPGVAP
;
A
#
# COMPACT_ATOMS: atom_id res chain seq x y z
N MET A 1 -71.62 32.84 -35.42
CA MET A 1 -71.02 31.68 -34.73
C MET A 1 -69.50 31.81 -34.83
N SER A 2 -68.89 32.47 -33.84
CA SER A 2 -67.44 32.63 -33.72
C SER A 2 -66.80 31.27 -33.38
N ARG A 3 -65.82 30.83 -34.19
CA ARG A 3 -64.94 29.71 -33.84
C ARG A 3 -63.64 30.29 -33.32
N GLU A 4 -63.39 30.10 -32.04
CA GLU A 4 -62.13 30.45 -31.39
C GLU A 4 -61.02 29.50 -31.87
N LEU A 5 -59.90 30.07 -32.30
CA LEU A 5 -58.68 29.35 -32.67
C LEU A 5 -57.78 29.28 -31.44
N ILE A 6 -57.64 28.09 -30.88
CA ILE A 6 -56.71 27.79 -29.79
C ILE A 6 -55.28 27.76 -30.36
N PHE A 7 -54.45 28.74 -29.98
CA PHE A 7 -53.01 28.76 -30.26
C PHE A 7 -52.28 27.89 -29.23
N LEU A 8 -51.68 26.77 -29.67
CA LEU A 8 -50.67 26.06 -28.87
C LEU A 8 -49.29 26.70 -29.09
N PRO A 9 -48.53 27.03 -28.03
CA PRO A 9 -47.17 27.52 -28.17
C PRO A 9 -46.21 26.35 -28.48
N PHE A 10 -45.50 26.46 -29.61
CA PHE A 10 -44.44 25.53 -30.01
C PHE A 10 -43.19 25.83 -29.18
N ILE A 11 -42.89 24.99 -28.17
CA ILE A 11 -41.66 25.10 -27.38
C ILE A 11 -40.52 24.50 -28.22
N LEU A 12 -39.61 25.35 -28.71
CA LEU A 12 -38.36 24.93 -29.34
C LEU A 12 -37.39 24.42 -28.26
N LEU A 13 -37.19 23.10 -28.20
CA LEU A 13 -36.10 22.51 -27.44
C LEU A 13 -34.79 22.70 -28.20
N LEU A 14 -33.95 23.64 -27.76
CA LEU A 14 -32.57 23.75 -28.23
C LEU A 14 -31.79 22.51 -27.74
N SER A 15 -31.55 21.57 -28.65
CA SER A 15 -30.65 20.45 -28.40
C SER A 15 -29.22 20.96 -28.55
N CYS A 16 -28.50 21.08 -27.43
CA CYS A 16 -27.05 21.30 -27.47
C CYS A 16 -26.40 20.02 -28.02
N ALA A 17 -25.98 20.05 -29.29
CA ALA A 17 -25.13 19.01 -29.85
C ALA A 17 -23.78 19.04 -29.10
N ALA A 18 -23.54 18.03 -28.26
CA ALA A 18 -22.22 17.82 -27.68
C ALA A 18 -21.26 17.49 -28.83
N GLY A 19 -20.27 18.35 -29.04
CA GLY A 19 -19.16 18.05 -29.95
C GLY A 19 -18.39 16.81 -29.47
N PRO A 20 -17.66 16.13 -30.36
CA PRO A 20 -16.85 14.98 -29.97
C PRO A 20 -15.85 15.41 -28.88
N VAL A 21 -15.95 14.76 -27.72
CA VAL A 21 -14.96 14.90 -26.65
C VAL A 21 -13.62 14.40 -27.21
N PRO A 22 -12.55 15.20 -27.20
CA PRO A 22 -11.23 14.72 -27.59
C PRO A 22 -10.86 13.54 -26.70
N THR A 23 -10.59 12.38 -27.30
CA THR A 23 -10.08 11.22 -26.59
C THR A 23 -8.76 11.62 -25.91
N PRO A 24 -8.61 11.38 -24.60
CA PRO A 24 -7.31 11.51 -23.96
C PRO A 24 -6.29 10.66 -24.74
N PRO A 25 -5.03 11.11 -24.87
CA PRO A 25 -4.01 10.25 -25.45
C PRO A 25 -4.00 8.93 -24.67
N GLU A 26 -4.18 7.84 -25.41
CA GLU A 26 -4.10 6.48 -24.88
C GLU A 26 -2.76 6.37 -24.15
N ALA A 27 -2.80 6.17 -22.83
CA ALA A 27 -1.60 5.99 -22.04
C ALA A 27 -0.80 4.87 -22.69
N ILE A 28 0.40 5.19 -23.19
CA ILE A 28 1.33 4.21 -23.73
C ILE A 28 1.51 3.17 -22.62
N LYS A 29 0.90 1.99 -22.80
CA LYS A 29 1.20 0.82 -21.98
C LYS A 29 2.61 0.40 -22.38
N ILE A 30 3.59 1.00 -21.71
CA ILE A 30 4.97 0.51 -21.78
C ILE A 30 4.90 -0.91 -21.24
N ASP A 31 5.14 -1.89 -22.11
CA ASP A 31 5.36 -3.27 -21.73
C ASP A 31 6.70 -3.33 -21.00
N LEU A 32 6.67 -2.98 -19.71
CA LEU A 32 7.84 -2.89 -18.87
C LEU A 32 8.12 -4.29 -18.35
N HIS A 33 9.21 -4.89 -18.82
CA HIS A 33 9.66 -6.19 -18.37
C HIS A 33 10.27 -6.08 -16.95
N CYS A 34 9.41 -5.99 -15.95
CA CYS A 34 9.80 -5.70 -14.56
C CYS A 34 10.51 -6.88 -13.87
N VAL A 35 10.08 -8.09 -14.19
CA VAL A 35 10.56 -9.34 -13.61
C VAL A 35 11.07 -10.24 -14.73
N GLU A 36 12.39 -10.21 -14.97
CA GLU A 36 13.01 -10.92 -16.09
C GLU A 36 13.08 -12.43 -15.86
N ASP A 37 13.54 -12.85 -14.68
CA ASP A 37 13.60 -14.26 -14.28
C ASP A 37 12.74 -14.47 -13.04
N ARG A 38 11.45 -14.66 -13.27
CA ARG A 38 10.50 -14.92 -12.19
C ARG A 38 10.84 -16.21 -11.43
N ALA A 39 11.37 -17.23 -12.10
CA ALA A 39 11.69 -18.50 -11.46
C ALA A 39 12.84 -18.35 -10.45
N ALA A 40 13.84 -17.51 -10.76
CA ALA A 40 14.92 -17.19 -9.82
C ALA A 40 14.40 -16.56 -8.53
N PHE A 41 13.50 -15.57 -8.60
CA PHE A 41 12.88 -14.97 -7.42
C PHE A 41 12.10 -15.99 -6.59
N MET A 42 11.32 -16.86 -7.25
CA MET A 42 10.54 -17.89 -6.58
C MET A 42 11.40 -18.98 -5.91
N ALA A 43 12.67 -19.09 -6.29
CA ALA A 43 13.62 -20.04 -5.73
C ALA A 43 14.45 -19.48 -4.57
N MET A 44 14.42 -18.16 -4.33
CA MET A 44 15.13 -17.52 -3.21
C MET A 44 14.61 -18.01 -1.85
N SER A 45 15.49 -18.02 -0.84
CA SER A 45 15.03 -18.13 0.55
C SER A 45 14.18 -16.93 0.92
N TYR A 46 13.33 -17.05 1.96
CA TYR A 46 12.47 -15.95 2.40
C TYR A 46 13.28 -14.69 2.72
N TRP A 47 14.41 -14.87 3.42
CA TRP A 47 15.29 -13.76 3.78
C TRP A 47 15.90 -13.09 2.54
N GLU A 48 16.39 -13.86 1.57
CA GLU A 48 16.93 -13.27 0.33
C GLU A 48 15.83 -12.56 -0.46
N PHE A 49 14.65 -13.17 -0.61
CA PHE A 49 13.55 -12.60 -1.36
C PHE A 49 13.06 -11.28 -0.73
N ASP A 50 12.78 -11.26 0.56
CA ASP A 50 12.11 -10.15 1.23
C ASP A 50 13.08 -9.11 1.80
N GLN A 51 14.28 -9.55 2.23
CA GLN A 51 15.21 -8.74 3.03
C GLN A 51 16.50 -8.36 2.31
N SER A 52 16.83 -8.90 1.13
CA SER A 52 17.99 -8.43 0.36
C SER A 52 17.66 -7.30 -0.64
N PRO A 53 18.66 -6.52 -1.09
CA PRO A 53 18.54 -5.62 -2.24
C PRO A 53 18.28 -6.36 -3.57
N GLU A 54 18.85 -7.55 -3.75
CA GLU A 54 18.72 -8.37 -4.96
C GLU A 54 17.37 -9.08 -5.05
N GLY A 55 16.66 -9.20 -3.93
CA GLY A 55 15.31 -9.75 -3.83
C GLY A 55 14.25 -8.81 -4.40
N VAL A 56 13.05 -8.85 -3.85
CA VAL A 56 11.89 -8.12 -4.39
C VAL A 56 12.09 -6.61 -4.46
N ARG A 57 12.99 -6.05 -3.63
CA ARG A 57 13.37 -4.63 -3.68
C ARG A 57 13.94 -4.22 -5.04
N SER A 58 14.72 -5.10 -5.69
CA SER A 58 15.23 -4.85 -7.04
C SER A 58 14.13 -4.64 -8.09
N VAL A 59 12.91 -5.13 -7.84
CA VAL A 59 11.74 -4.91 -8.70
C VAL A 59 10.95 -3.68 -8.25
N LEU A 60 10.71 -3.53 -6.94
CA LEU A 60 9.94 -2.41 -6.38
C LEU A 60 10.59 -1.04 -6.62
N ASP A 61 11.92 -0.99 -6.66
CA ASP A 61 12.69 0.24 -6.87
C ASP A 61 12.79 0.65 -8.34
N LYS A 62 12.50 -0.26 -9.29
CA LYS A 62 12.46 0.06 -10.72
C LYS A 62 11.28 1.00 -11.01
N PRO A 63 11.49 2.17 -11.65
CA PRO A 63 10.41 3.07 -12.01
C PRO A 63 9.33 2.38 -12.85
N GLY A 64 8.08 2.41 -12.38
CA GLY A 64 6.94 1.78 -13.07
C GLY A 64 6.73 0.28 -12.76
N CYS A 65 7.56 -0.35 -11.93
CA CYS A 65 7.49 -1.78 -11.67
C CYS A 65 6.89 -2.18 -10.32
N ARG A 66 6.42 -1.24 -9.52
CA ARG A 66 5.97 -1.52 -8.15
C ARG A 66 4.76 -2.44 -8.10
N HIS A 67 3.76 -2.26 -8.97
CA HIS A 67 2.65 -3.20 -9.11
C HIS A 67 3.12 -4.64 -9.41
N ALA A 68 4.06 -4.80 -10.36
CA ALA A 68 4.63 -6.11 -10.69
C ALA A 68 5.43 -6.71 -9.51
N GLY A 69 6.12 -5.87 -8.73
CA GLY A 69 6.77 -6.27 -7.49
C GLY A 69 5.75 -6.73 -6.44
N ALA A 70 4.60 -6.05 -6.30
CA ALA A 70 3.52 -6.47 -5.41
C ALA A 70 2.93 -7.84 -5.83
N ASP A 71 2.70 -8.06 -7.12
CA ASP A 71 2.29 -9.37 -7.66
C ASP A 71 3.34 -10.46 -7.36
N LEU A 72 4.62 -10.12 -7.44
CA LEU A 72 5.70 -11.04 -7.12
C LEU A 72 5.69 -11.44 -5.64
N ILE A 73 5.45 -10.50 -4.71
CA ILE A 73 5.28 -10.79 -3.27
C ILE A 73 4.10 -11.74 -3.04
N ARG A 74 2.93 -11.42 -3.61
CA ARG A 74 1.71 -12.22 -3.50
C ARG A 74 1.97 -13.68 -3.85
N ASP A 75 2.61 -13.87 -5.00
CA ASP A 75 2.80 -15.21 -5.54
C ASP A 75 3.90 -15.97 -4.80
N TYR A 76 4.97 -15.28 -4.37
CA TYR A 76 6.00 -15.86 -3.49
C TYR A 76 5.39 -16.36 -2.18
N HIS A 77 4.58 -15.54 -1.54
CA HIS A 77 3.87 -15.91 -0.31
C HIS A 77 2.89 -17.06 -0.53
N ALA A 78 2.16 -17.07 -1.64
CA ALA A 78 1.31 -18.21 -2.01
C ALA A 78 2.10 -19.51 -2.16
N ALA A 79 3.31 -19.45 -2.74
CA ALA A 79 4.18 -20.62 -2.85
C ALA A 79 4.69 -21.11 -1.49
N LEU A 80 5.02 -20.20 -0.56
CA LEU A 80 5.39 -20.59 0.81
C LEU A 80 4.23 -21.32 1.52
N ARG A 81 3.02 -20.76 1.46
CA ARG A 81 1.82 -21.37 2.07
C ARG A 81 1.47 -22.72 1.45
N ALA A 82 1.66 -22.87 0.14
CA ALA A 82 1.42 -24.13 -0.55
C ALA A 82 2.41 -25.23 -0.12
N LYS A 83 3.65 -24.87 0.23
CA LYS A 83 4.62 -25.83 0.81
C LYS A 83 4.18 -26.24 2.22
N GLY A 84 3.65 -25.31 3.02
CA GLY A 84 3.16 -25.62 4.36
C GLY A 84 4.26 -25.95 5.37
N GLU A 85 5.51 -25.56 5.09
CA GLU A 85 6.69 -25.84 5.90
C GLU A 85 7.12 -24.61 6.72
N PRO A 86 7.90 -24.79 7.80
CA PRO A 86 8.46 -23.67 8.53
C PRO A 86 9.33 -22.77 7.64
N VAL A 87 9.17 -21.46 7.78
CA VAL A 87 10.00 -20.44 7.14
C VAL A 87 11.02 -19.98 8.16
N THR A 88 12.30 -20.31 7.94
CA THR A 88 13.38 -20.00 8.88
C THR A 88 14.53 -19.26 8.21
N HIS A 89 15.35 -18.57 9.01
CA HIS A 89 16.64 -18.04 8.60
C HIS A 89 17.65 -18.20 9.72
N VAL A 90 18.90 -18.51 9.37
CA VAL A 90 20.00 -18.66 10.31
C VAL A 90 20.85 -17.39 10.28
N PHE A 91 20.79 -16.63 11.37
CA PHE A 91 21.69 -15.51 11.65
C PHE A 91 22.94 -16.00 12.38
N PRO A 92 24.02 -15.20 12.43
CA PRO A 92 25.18 -15.50 13.28
C PRO A 92 24.82 -15.73 14.75
N GLU A 93 23.78 -15.05 15.24
CA GLU A 93 23.32 -15.10 16.63
C GLU A 93 22.34 -16.26 16.91
N GLY A 94 21.82 -16.92 15.88
CA GLY A 94 20.88 -18.03 16.02
C GLY A 94 19.89 -18.17 14.87
N GLU A 95 19.08 -19.22 14.93
CA GLU A 95 18.00 -19.45 13.98
C GLU A 95 16.72 -18.72 14.42
N MET A 96 16.07 -18.06 13.46
CA MET A 96 14.75 -17.44 13.64
C MET A 96 13.72 -18.18 12.79
N VAL A 97 12.58 -18.47 13.39
CA VAL A 97 11.38 -19.00 12.71
C VAL A 97 10.41 -17.85 12.48
N PHE A 98 10.11 -17.55 11.22
CA PHE A 98 9.15 -16.49 10.83
C PHE A 98 7.73 -17.03 10.70
N SER A 99 7.59 -18.31 10.35
CA SER A 99 6.30 -18.99 10.23
C SER A 99 6.49 -20.49 10.41
N ASP A 100 5.51 -21.17 10.98
CA ASP A 100 5.53 -22.63 11.15
C ASP A 100 4.97 -23.37 9.91
N ASN A 101 4.23 -22.68 9.04
CA ASN A 101 3.42 -23.29 7.99
C ASN A 101 3.41 -22.50 6.66
N GLY A 102 4.42 -21.65 6.44
CA GLY A 102 4.50 -20.82 5.24
C GLY A 102 3.63 -19.56 5.25
N GLU A 103 2.77 -19.37 6.25
CA GLU A 103 1.98 -18.15 6.43
C GLU A 103 2.85 -17.06 7.10
N VAL A 104 3.42 -16.15 6.29
CA VAL A 104 4.25 -15.04 6.77
C VAL A 104 3.46 -13.72 6.70
N THR A 105 2.97 -13.25 7.84
CA THR A 105 2.17 -12.01 7.97
C THR A 105 2.88 -10.76 7.44
N MET A 106 4.21 -10.74 7.53
CA MET A 106 5.03 -9.63 7.03
C MET A 106 4.93 -9.44 5.51
N LEU A 107 4.71 -10.52 4.75
CA LEU A 107 4.56 -10.44 3.30
C LEU A 107 3.25 -9.76 2.89
N TYR A 108 2.16 -9.91 3.67
CA TYR A 108 0.94 -9.13 3.44
C TYR A 108 1.19 -7.62 3.60
N TRP A 109 1.96 -7.23 4.60
CA TRP A 109 2.29 -5.82 4.79
C TRP A 109 3.15 -5.26 3.65
N HIS A 110 4.20 -5.98 3.23
CA HIS A 110 5.05 -5.50 2.13
C HIS A 110 4.30 -5.44 0.80
N GLU A 111 3.44 -6.42 0.52
CA GLU A 111 2.53 -6.34 -0.63
C GLU A 111 1.59 -5.13 -0.48
N GLY A 112 0.91 -5.00 0.66
CA GLY A 112 -0.04 -3.92 0.92
C GLY A 112 0.60 -2.53 0.80
N GLN A 113 1.84 -2.39 1.26
CA GLN A 113 2.58 -1.13 1.16
C GLN A 113 2.94 -0.82 -0.30
N ALA A 114 3.37 -1.82 -1.07
CA ALA A 114 3.63 -1.64 -2.50
C ALA A 114 2.35 -1.23 -3.26
N ARG A 115 1.21 -1.87 -2.94
CA ARG A 115 -0.12 -1.55 -3.47
C ARG A 115 -0.55 -0.12 -3.12
N ALA A 116 -0.39 0.28 -1.87
CA ALA A 116 -0.72 1.62 -1.39
C ALA A 116 0.10 2.71 -2.10
N MET A 117 1.39 2.45 -2.32
CA MET A 117 2.30 3.36 -3.03
C MET A 117 1.94 3.55 -4.51
N ASP A 118 1.28 2.57 -5.13
CA ASP A 118 0.73 2.66 -6.49
C ASP A 118 -0.75 3.11 -6.51
N GLY A 119 -1.32 3.49 -5.36
CA GLY A 119 -2.68 4.05 -5.24
C GLY A 119 -3.80 3.00 -5.15
N GLU A 120 -3.46 1.72 -4.98
CA GLU A 120 -4.41 0.61 -4.87
C GLU A 120 -4.95 0.48 -3.44
N ASN A 121 -5.49 1.57 -2.91
CA ASN A 121 -5.81 1.72 -1.49
C ASN A 121 -6.72 0.61 -0.94
N LYS A 122 -7.76 0.20 -1.69
CA LYS A 122 -8.68 -0.85 -1.24
C LYS A 122 -7.98 -2.20 -1.04
N TYR A 123 -7.14 -2.60 -1.99
CA TYR A 123 -6.36 -3.84 -1.88
C TYR A 123 -5.33 -3.74 -0.74
N ALA A 124 -4.67 -2.59 -0.63
CA ALA A 124 -3.71 -2.35 0.44
C ALA A 124 -4.33 -2.47 1.83
N THR A 125 -5.53 -1.93 2.08
CA THR A 125 -6.16 -2.04 3.41
C THR A 125 -6.61 -3.45 3.75
N GLU A 126 -7.03 -4.26 2.76
CA GLU A 126 -7.31 -5.68 2.97
C GLU A 126 -6.04 -6.44 3.38
N LEU A 127 -4.92 -6.20 2.69
CA LEU A 127 -3.61 -6.79 3.01
C LEU A 127 -3.08 -6.32 4.38
N PHE A 128 -3.18 -5.04 4.70
CA PHE A 128 -2.80 -4.52 6.01
C PHE A 128 -3.60 -5.16 7.16
N ARG A 129 -4.89 -5.46 6.96
CA ARG A 129 -5.66 -6.20 7.98
C ARG A 129 -5.11 -7.61 8.22
N LEU A 130 -4.63 -8.27 7.17
CA LEU A 130 -4.01 -9.60 7.26
C LEU A 130 -2.64 -9.59 7.94
N SER A 131 -1.97 -8.43 8.00
CA SER A 131 -0.69 -8.28 8.72
C SER A 131 -0.85 -7.92 10.19
N ILE A 132 -2.08 -7.83 10.72
CA ILE A 132 -2.31 -7.60 12.15
C ILE A 132 -1.91 -8.84 12.94
N GLU A 133 -1.08 -8.64 13.96
CA GLU A 133 -0.60 -9.71 14.83
C GLU A 133 -1.52 -9.93 16.03
N PRO A 134 -1.53 -11.13 16.65
CA PRO A 134 -2.06 -11.31 17.99
C PRO A 134 -1.45 -10.29 18.95
N ALA A 135 -2.23 -9.77 19.91
CA ALA A 135 -1.77 -8.71 20.81
C ALA A 135 -0.44 -9.02 21.53
N ALA A 136 -0.21 -10.30 21.89
CA ALA A 136 1.03 -10.74 22.53
C ALA A 136 2.28 -10.73 21.61
N LYS A 137 2.08 -10.66 20.29
CA LYS A 137 3.13 -10.59 19.26
C LYS A 137 3.23 -9.22 18.59
N SER A 138 2.38 -8.26 18.96
CA SER A 138 2.41 -6.89 18.44
C SER A 138 3.49 -6.07 19.16
N TYR A 139 4.75 -6.29 18.79
CA TYR A 139 5.88 -5.58 19.35
C TYR A 139 5.96 -4.13 18.85
N ALA A 140 6.44 -3.22 19.70
CA ALA A 140 6.68 -1.81 19.38
C ALA A 140 5.49 -1.09 18.69
N GLY A 141 4.26 -1.43 19.09
CA GLY A 141 3.06 -0.82 18.55
C GLY A 141 2.73 -1.19 17.10
N TRP A 142 3.22 -2.33 16.60
CA TRP A 142 2.99 -2.80 15.23
C TRP A 142 1.52 -2.67 14.79
N ASN A 143 0.58 -3.19 15.58
CA ASN A 143 -0.83 -3.16 15.19
C ASN A 143 -1.40 -1.73 15.14
N GLU A 144 -0.95 -0.82 16.00
CA GLU A 144 -1.35 0.59 15.96
C GLU A 144 -0.83 1.25 14.67
N TYR A 145 0.41 0.96 14.29
CA TYR A 145 0.98 1.45 13.03
C TYR A 145 0.22 0.94 11.80
N VAL A 146 -0.16 -0.34 11.79
CA VAL A 146 -0.97 -0.95 10.74
C VAL A 146 -2.34 -0.27 10.65
N ARG A 147 -3.05 -0.12 11.78
CA ARG A 147 -4.38 0.53 11.81
C ARG A 147 -4.33 2.01 11.44
N ALA A 148 -3.29 2.74 11.87
CA ALA A 148 -3.05 4.11 11.43
C ALA A 148 -2.89 4.20 9.90
N SER A 149 -2.12 3.29 9.31
CA SER A 149 -1.94 3.24 7.85
C SER A 149 -3.24 2.92 7.11
N ILE A 150 -4.06 2.02 7.64
CA ILE A 150 -5.42 1.75 7.11
C ILE A 150 -6.28 3.01 7.18
N ALA A 151 -6.34 3.68 8.33
CA ALA A 151 -7.14 4.88 8.53
C ALA A 151 -6.75 6.01 7.57
N PHE A 152 -5.44 6.20 7.31
CA PHE A 152 -4.97 7.14 6.29
C PHE A 152 -5.52 6.79 4.90
N LEU A 153 -5.42 5.53 4.48
CA LEU A 153 -5.88 5.08 3.15
C LEU A 153 -7.41 5.17 2.99
N GLU A 154 -8.15 5.05 4.09
CA GLU A 154 -9.61 5.17 4.13
C GLU A 154 -10.10 6.62 4.28
N GLY A 155 -9.18 7.58 4.47
CA GLY A 155 -9.54 8.99 4.67
C GLY A 155 -10.17 9.25 6.04
N ASP A 156 -9.85 8.43 7.04
CA ASP A 156 -10.31 8.59 8.42
C ASP A 156 -9.23 9.27 9.29
N LEU A 157 -9.27 10.59 9.34
CA LEU A 157 -8.30 11.39 10.13
C LEU A 157 -8.45 11.17 11.64
N ASP A 158 -9.66 10.92 12.12
CA ASP A 158 -9.93 10.81 13.56
C ASP A 158 -9.34 9.50 14.08
N THR A 159 -9.56 8.39 13.36
CA THR A 159 -8.94 7.10 13.68
C THR A 159 -7.43 7.14 13.49
N LEU A 160 -6.94 7.80 12.43
CA LEU A 160 -5.50 7.98 12.22
C LEU A 160 -4.83 8.67 13.44
N LYS A 161 -5.44 9.74 13.96
CA LYS A 161 -4.94 10.43 15.15
C LYS A 161 -5.06 9.59 16.42
N ALA A 162 -6.15 8.85 16.59
CA ALA A 162 -6.33 7.98 17.75
C ALA A 162 -5.27 6.85 17.79
N GLU A 163 -5.00 6.21 16.64
CA GLU A 163 -3.98 5.17 16.53
C GLU A 163 -2.57 5.74 16.68
N ARG A 164 -2.33 6.96 16.22
CA ARG A 164 -1.07 7.68 16.49
C ARG A 164 -0.82 7.86 17.98
N GLU A 165 -1.82 8.30 18.74
CA GLU A 165 -1.70 8.46 20.19
C GLU A 165 -1.46 7.10 20.88
N ALA A 166 -2.21 6.07 20.47
CA ALA A 166 -2.00 4.71 20.96
C ALA A 166 -0.58 4.19 20.66
N LEU A 167 -0.08 4.40 19.43
CA LEU A 167 1.27 4.05 19.02
C LEU A 167 2.32 4.78 19.88
N SER A 168 2.15 6.09 20.10
CA SER A 168 3.09 6.90 20.88
C SER A 168 3.26 6.39 22.31
N SER A 169 2.22 5.79 22.90
CA SER A 169 2.28 5.20 24.25
C SER A 169 3.06 3.88 24.34
N LYS A 170 3.38 3.28 23.19
CA LYS A 170 4.01 1.95 23.07
C LYS A 170 5.43 1.98 22.52
N VAL A 171 5.90 3.13 22.07
CA VAL A 171 7.21 3.28 21.43
C VAL A 171 8.14 4.15 22.25
N GLY A 172 9.42 3.77 22.30
CA GLY A 172 10.51 4.60 22.79
C GLY A 172 11.47 4.97 21.64
N PRO A 173 12.55 5.73 21.92
CA PRO A 173 13.56 6.07 20.93
C PRO A 173 14.15 4.82 20.24
N GLY A 174 14.43 4.88 18.93
CA GLY A 174 14.86 3.74 18.11
C GLY A 174 13.76 3.23 17.16
N TYR A 175 13.69 1.92 16.88
CA TYR A 175 12.79 1.37 15.84
C TYR A 175 11.31 1.82 15.94
N GLY A 176 10.80 2.00 17.17
CA GLY A 176 9.43 2.49 17.39
C GLY A 176 9.21 3.96 16.99
N ASP A 177 10.27 4.78 17.03
CA ASP A 177 10.21 6.19 16.63
C ASP A 177 10.11 6.38 15.11
N LEU A 178 10.56 5.39 14.32
CA LEU A 178 10.47 5.40 12.86
C LEU A 178 9.02 5.28 12.41
N ASN A 179 8.28 4.27 12.91
CA ASN A 179 6.87 4.08 12.57
C ASN A 179 6.01 5.22 13.09
N LEU A 180 6.29 5.74 14.29
CA LEU A 180 5.61 6.94 14.79
C LEU A 180 5.86 8.15 13.88
N GLY A 181 7.09 8.36 13.44
CA GLY A 181 7.43 9.40 12.47
C GLY A 181 6.76 9.20 11.10
N VAL A 182 6.50 7.97 10.66
CA VAL A 182 5.67 7.72 9.47
C VAL A 182 4.25 8.24 9.72
N VAL A 183 3.62 7.83 10.82
CA VAL A 183 2.24 8.21 11.14
C VAL A 183 2.10 9.72 11.32
N ASP A 184 3.08 10.37 11.95
CA ASP A 184 3.15 11.82 12.07
C ASP A 184 3.21 12.50 10.70
N GLY A 185 3.93 11.91 9.74
CA GLY A 185 3.97 12.35 8.36
C GLY A 185 2.65 12.18 7.61
N LEU A 186 2.00 11.02 7.79
CA LEU A 186 0.67 10.73 7.24
C LEU A 186 -0.38 11.74 7.75
N ILE A 187 -0.30 12.15 9.02
CA ILE A 187 -1.16 13.21 9.57
C ILE A 187 -0.82 14.58 8.96
N ALA A 188 0.47 14.91 8.88
CA ALA A 188 0.91 16.21 8.34
C ALA A 188 0.51 16.43 6.88
N CYS A 189 0.49 15.35 6.10
CA CYS A 189 0.17 15.34 4.68
C CYS A 189 -1.14 14.61 4.39
N PHE A 190 -2.08 14.66 5.33
CA PHE A 190 -3.38 14.01 5.18
C PHE A 190 -4.12 14.48 3.91
N GLY A 191 -4.73 13.53 3.19
CA GLY A 191 -5.41 13.77 1.92
C GLY A 191 -4.52 13.70 0.67
N ARG A 192 -3.19 13.60 0.82
CA ARG A 192 -2.29 13.26 -0.30
C ARG A 192 -2.33 11.77 -0.61
N SER A 193 -1.70 11.35 -1.71
CA SER A 193 -1.49 9.92 -1.96
C SER A 193 -0.58 9.32 -0.88
N TYR A 194 -0.71 8.02 -0.61
CA TYR A 194 0.14 7.33 0.38
C TYR A 194 1.63 7.48 0.03
N LYS A 195 1.98 7.40 -1.26
CA LYS A 195 3.35 7.59 -1.74
C LYS A 195 3.92 8.96 -1.38
N GLU A 196 3.15 10.03 -1.58
CA GLU A 196 3.57 11.38 -1.22
C GLU A 196 3.67 11.54 0.30
N ALA A 197 2.64 11.14 1.04
CA ALA A 197 2.62 11.32 2.49
C ALA A 197 3.69 10.48 3.22
N TYR A 198 4.04 9.32 2.68
CA TYR A 198 5.05 8.42 3.27
C TYR A 198 6.50 8.86 2.99
N GLY A 199 6.75 9.41 1.80
CA GLY A 199 8.11 9.56 1.25
C GLY A 199 8.53 10.98 0.87
N ALA A 200 7.60 11.93 0.73
CA ALA A 200 7.97 13.30 0.37
C ALA A 200 8.72 13.98 1.53
N PRO A 201 9.80 14.74 1.27
CA PRO A 201 10.58 15.41 2.31
C PRO A 201 9.73 16.24 3.27
N GLU A 202 8.77 17.00 2.76
CA GLU A 202 7.89 17.86 3.55
C GLU A 202 6.92 17.07 4.48
N CYS A 203 6.73 15.79 4.20
CA CYS A 203 5.91 14.88 5.00
C CYS A 203 6.76 14.02 5.95
N ASN A 204 8.09 14.00 5.82
CA ASN A 204 8.92 13.08 6.58
C ASN A 204 9.11 13.57 8.03
N ARG A 205 8.56 12.82 9.00
CA ARG A 205 8.73 13.10 10.44
C ARG A 205 9.52 12.03 11.17
N ARG A 206 10.21 11.15 10.44
CA ARG A 206 11.10 10.13 11.02
C ARG A 206 12.31 10.80 11.70
N PRO A 207 12.78 10.27 12.84
CA PRO A 207 13.94 10.86 13.52
C PRO A 207 15.20 10.88 12.66
N GLY A 208 16.02 11.90 12.89
CA GLY A 208 17.24 12.13 12.11
C GLY A 208 17.03 12.79 10.74
N VAL A 209 15.79 13.10 10.34
CA VAL A 209 15.48 13.86 9.13
C VAL A 209 15.04 15.27 9.53
N ALA A 210 15.73 16.29 9.03
CA ALA A 210 15.29 17.67 9.19
C ALA A 210 14.06 17.93 8.28
N PRO A 211 13.01 18.61 8.78
CA PRO A 211 11.83 18.95 7.98
C PRO A 211 12.13 19.95 6.87
#